data_AF-A0A959UPY7-F1
#
_entry.id   AF-A0A959UPY7-F1
#
_cell.length_a   1.000
_cell.length_b   1.000
_cell.length_c   1.000
_cell.angle_alpha   90.00
_cell.angle_beta   90.00
_cell.angle_gamma   90.00
#
_symmetry.space_group_name_H-M   'P 1'
#
loop_
_entity.id
_entity.type
_entity.pdbx_description
1 polymer ?
#
loop_
_entity_poly.entity_id
_entity_poly.type
_entity_poly.pdbx_seq_one_letter_code
_entity_poly.pdbx_strand_id
1 'polypeptide(L)' 'MRHDKKNAEGSFRFTLLHRIGEAVVDQRITPAQVKEALEHYHDLVRHRAQGEEVP' A
#
# COMPACT_ATOMS: atom_id res chain seq x y z
N MET A 1 6.04 -0.63 10.43
CA MET A 1 6.78 -1.23 9.29
C MET A 1 8.30 -1.29 9.48
N ARG A 2 8.88 -0.72 10.56
CA ARG A 2 10.34 -0.64 10.76
C ARG A 2 11.06 -2.00 10.89
N HIS A 3 10.37 -3.04 11.34
CA HIS A 3 10.93 -4.38 11.58
C HIS A 3 10.41 -5.45 10.61
N ASP A 4 9.89 -5.06 9.45
CA ASP A 4 9.46 -6.04 8.45
C ASP A 4 10.68 -6.79 7.89
N LYS A 5 10.59 -8.13 7.84
CA LYS A 5 11.70 -9.02 7.42
C LYS A 5 12.12 -8.81 5.97
N LYS A 6 11.24 -8.26 5.13
CA LYS A 6 11.53 -7.98 3.71
C LYS A 6 12.34 -6.70 3.54
N ASN A 7 12.30 -5.80 4.53
CA ASN A 7 13.07 -4.57 4.45
C ASN A 7 14.56 -4.88 4.37
N ALA A 8 15.25 -4.18 3.47
CA ALA A 8 16.70 -4.23 3.37
C ALA A 8 17.22 -2.82 3.14
N GLU A 9 18.43 -2.54 3.63
CA GLU A 9 19.13 -1.26 3.44
C GLU A 9 18.32 -0.03 3.94
N GLY A 10 17.49 -0.21 4.97
CA GLY A 10 16.65 0.87 5.50
C GLY A 10 15.45 1.27 4.62
N SER A 11 15.18 0.51 3.55
CA SER A 11 14.03 0.73 2.66
C SER A 11 12.89 -0.25 2.94
N PHE A 12 11.65 0.19 2.73
CA PHE A 12 10.50 -0.72 2.73
C PHE A 12 10.46 -1.51 1.43
N ARG A 13 10.24 -2.83 1.53
CA ARG A 13 10.15 -3.73 0.37
C ARG A 13 8.86 -4.51 0.43
N PHE A 14 7.99 -4.24 -0.55
CA PHE A 14 6.64 -4.78 -0.57
C PHE A 14 6.51 -5.86 -1.65
N THR A 15 5.55 -6.75 -1.44
CA THR A 15 4.98 -7.56 -2.51
C THR A 15 3.66 -6.90 -2.89
N LEU A 16 3.56 -6.41 -4.12
CA LEU A 16 2.36 -5.76 -4.64
C LEU A 16 1.66 -6.66 -5.63
N LEU A 17 0.33 -6.67 -5.61
CA LEU A 17 -0.44 -7.33 -6.65
C LEU A 17 -0.65 -6.33 -7.79
N HIS A 18 -0.08 -6.61 -8.96
CA HIS A 18 -0.29 -5.75 -10.13
C HIS A 18 -1.64 -6.05 -10.80
N ARG A 19 -1.97 -7.34 -10.90
CA ARG A 19 -3.29 -7.85 -11.29
C ARG A 19 -3.51 -9.23 -10.69
N ILE A 20 -4.73 -9.74 -10.75
CA ILE A 20 -5.05 -11.08 -10.23
C ILE A 20 -4.12 -12.11 -10.90
N GLY A 21 -3.40 -12.87 -10.08
CA GLY A 21 -2.42 -13.86 -10.54
C GLY A 21 -1.02 -13.32 -10.84
N GLU A 22 -0.79 -12.01 -10.77
CA GLU A 22 0.52 -11.39 -11.03
C GLU A 22 0.96 -10.48 -9.89
N ALA A 23 2.03 -10.89 -9.22
CA ALA A 23 2.64 -10.14 -8.13
C ALA A 23 4.01 -9.59 -8.52
N VAL A 24 4.27 -8.35 -8.12
CA VAL A 24 5.59 -7.72 -8.15
C VAL A 24 6.18 -7.85 -6.75
N VAL A 25 7.25 -8.63 -6.63
CA VAL A 25 7.98 -8.80 -5.37
C VAL A 25 9.11 -7.79 -5.27
N ASP A 26 9.53 -7.51 -4.04
CA ASP A 26 10.71 -6.70 -3.74
C ASP A 26 10.64 -5.25 -4.25
N GLN A 27 9.41 -4.73 -4.42
CA GLN A 27 9.21 -3.35 -4.82
C GLN A 27 9.63 -2.43 -3.68
N ARG A 28 10.61 -1.56 -3.94
CA ARG A 28 11.03 -0.52 -3.00
C ARG A 28 9.94 0.54 -2.90
N ILE A 29 9.58 0.87 -1.67
CA ILE A 29 8.55 1.86 -1.34
C ILE A 29 9.12 2.85 -0.32
N THR A 30 8.81 4.12 -0.52
CA THR A 30 9.20 5.20 0.40
C THR A 30 8.18 5.40 1.50
N PRO A 31 8.57 5.96 2.67
CA PRO A 31 7.61 6.31 3.72
C PRO A 31 6.50 7.27 3.26
N ALA A 32 6.80 8.18 2.33
CA ALA A 32 5.81 9.11 1.77
C ALA A 32 4.72 8.36 0.99
N GLN A 33 5.10 7.40 0.15
CA GLN A 33 4.14 6.56 -0.59
C GLN A 33 3.29 5.69 0.33
N VAL A 34 3.86 5.17 1.43
CA VAL A 34 3.07 4.45 2.44
C VAL A 34 2.02 5.36 3.07
N LYS A 35 2.40 6.59 3.41
CA LYS A 35 1.48 7.57 4.00
C LYS A 35 0.32 7.89 3.04
N GLU A 36 0.64 8.21 1.80
CA GLU A 36 -0.36 8.50 0.76
C GLU A 36 -1.32 7.31 0.53
N ALA A 37 -0.78 6.09 0.45
CA ALA A 37 -1.59 4.89 0.29
C ALA A 37 -2.55 4.64 1.47
N LEU A 38 -2.10 4.94 2.70
CA LEU A 38 -2.95 4.83 3.89
C LEU A 38 -4.04 5.90 3.94
N GLU A 39 -3.71 7.13 3.55
CA GLU A 39 -4.68 8.22 3.42
C GLU A 39 -5.77 7.85 2.42
N HIS A 40 -5.36 7.44 1.21
CA HIS A 40 -6.28 6.97 0.17
C HIS A 40 -7.15 5.78 0.65
N TYR A 41 -6.56 4.80 1.35
CA TYR A 41 -7.33 3.68 1.89
C TYR A 41 -8.36 4.12 2.94
N HIS A 42 -8.03 5.06 3.81
CA HIS A 42 -8.99 5.58 4.79
C HIS A 42 -10.15 6.30 4.11
N ASP A 43 -9.88 7.13 3.11
CA ASP A 43 -10.91 7.83 2.35
C ASP A 43 -11.82 6.83 1.62
N LEU A 44 -11.23 5.84 0.95
CA LEU A 44 -11.95 4.73 0.30
C LEU A 44 -12.92 4.03 1.26
N VAL A 45 -12.44 3.70 2.47
CA VAL A 45 -13.25 3.02 3.49
C VAL A 45 -14.38 3.92 3.99
N ARG A 46 -14.15 5.23 4.16
CA ARG A 46 -15.18 6.17 4.57
C ARG A 46 -16.28 6.33 3.53
N HIS A 47 -15.91 6.59 2.27
CA HIS A 47 -16.87 6.69 1.17
C HIS A 47 -17.70 5.41 1.02
N ARG A 48 -17.05 4.24 1.09
CA ARG A 48 -17.74 2.95 1.06
C ARG A 48 -18.70 2.77 2.24
N ALA A 49 -18.34 3.20 3.44
CA ALA A 49 -19.23 3.13 4.61
C ALA A 49 -20.44 4.05 4.50
N GLN A 50 -20.32 5.15 3.74
CA GLN A 50 -21.39 6.11 3.49
C GLN A 50 -22.27 5.74 2.28
N GLY A 51 -21.94 4.65 1.57
CA GLY A 51 -22.65 4.21 0.37
C GLY A 51 -22.37 5.07 -0.86
N GLU A 52 -21.29 5.85 -0.82
CA GLU A 52 -20.88 6.73 -1.92
C GLU A 52 -20.06 5.94 -2.94
N GLU A 53 -20.25 6.23 -4.23
CA GLU A 53 -19.36 5.74 -5.27
C GLU A 53 -17.96 6.35 -5.06
N VAL A 54 -16.96 5.48 -5.05
CA VAL A 54 -15.56 5.87 -4.95
C VAL A 54 -15.09 6.29 -6.35
N PRO A 55 -14.40 7.43 -6.52
CA PRO A 55 -13.86 7.87 -7.80
C PRO A 55 -12.78 6.94 -8.38
#